data_AF-A0A7Y5XAG1-F1
#
_entry.id   AF-A0A7Y5XAG1-F1
#
_cell.length_a   1.000
_cell.length_b   1.000
_cell.length_c   1.000
_cell.angle_alpha   90.00
_cell.angle_beta   90.00
_cell.angle_gamma   90.00
#
_symmetry.space_group_name_H-M   'P 1'
#
loop_
_entity.id
_entity.type
_entity.pdbx_description
1 polymer ?
#
loop_
_entity_poly.entity_id
_entity_poly.type
_entity_poly.pdbx_seq_one_letter_code
_entity_poly.pdbx_strand_id
1 'polypeptide(L)'
;MRFERKHAVLLLGVAAWNVLTYVMFARNLAAAHQSGEDRPTGYWVAHTVLIVVNLAIAAVLGTLGTKALRADREDVSEPVG
;
A
#
# COMPACT_ATOMS: atom_id res chain seq x y z
N MET A 1 -0.46 6.52 -24.02
CA MET A 1 -0.35 7.38 -22.82
C MET A 1 1.09 7.32 -22.34
N ARG A 2 1.83 8.43 -22.35
CA ARG A 2 3.24 8.44 -21.92
C ARG A 2 3.25 8.59 -20.40
N PHE A 3 3.72 7.58 -19.66
CA PHE A 3 3.85 7.63 -18.21
C PHE A 3 4.90 8.69 -17.85
N GLU A 4 4.48 9.92 -17.61
CA GLU A 4 5.38 10.96 -17.12
C GLU A 4 5.78 10.65 -15.67
N ARG A 5 7.04 10.92 -15.30
CA ARG A 5 7.60 10.75 -13.94
C ARG A 5 6.67 11.31 -12.84
N LYS A 6 5.91 12.36 -13.12
CA LYS A 6 4.93 12.94 -12.18
C LYS A 6 3.82 11.95 -11.78
N HIS A 7 3.32 11.15 -12.72
CA HIS A 7 2.28 10.15 -12.45
C HIS A 7 2.83 8.98 -11.63
N ALA A 8 4.09 8.58 -11.86
CA ALA A 8 4.75 7.54 -11.08
C ALA A 8 4.90 7.94 -9.61
N VAL A 9 5.31 9.18 -9.33
CA VAL A 9 5.41 9.71 -7.95
C VAL A 9 4.03 9.79 -7.29
N LEU A 10 3.01 10.23 -8.03
CA LEU A 10 1.64 10.33 -7.51
C LEU A 10 1.09 8.95 -7.16
N LEU A 11 1.32 7.94 -8.02
CA LEU A 11 0.93 6.55 -7.77
C LEU A 11 1.67 5.94 -6.56
N LEU A 12 2.97 6.21 -6.41
CA LEU A 12 3.73 5.77 -5.24
C LEU A 12 3.25 6.47 -3.96
N GLY A 13 2.93 7.77 -4.04
CA GLY A 13 2.36 8.53 -2.92
C GLY A 13 1.00 7.99 -2.48
N VAL A 14 0.11 7.69 -3.44
CA VAL A 14 -1.20 7.08 -3.17
C VAL A 14 -1.04 5.68 -2.58
N ALA A 15 -0.09 4.87 -3.08
CA ALA A 15 0.19 3.56 -2.52
C ALA A 15 0.70 3.66 -1.06
N ALA A 16 1.64 4.57 -0.78
CA ALA A 16 2.13 4.81 0.58
C ALA A 16 1.02 5.30 1.51
N TRP A 17 0.18 6.23 1.05
CA TRP A 17 -0.99 6.71 1.78
C TRP A 17 -1.95 5.56 2.09
N ASN A 18 -2.22 4.69 1.11
CA ASN A 18 -3.08 3.53 1.28
C ASN A 18 -2.56 2.61 2.40
N VAL A 19 -1.27 2.27 2.39
CA VAL A 19 -0.64 1.48 3.47
C VAL A 19 -0.82 2.15 4.83
N LEU A 20 -0.49 3.44 4.95
CA LEU A 20 -0.64 4.20 6.19
C LEU A 20 -2.06 4.14 6.74
N THR A 21 -3.06 4.38 5.88
CA THR A 21 -4.47 4.40 6.27
C THR A 21 -4.92 3.03 6.79
N TYR A 22 -4.56 1.95 6.09
CA TYR A 22 -4.95 0.60 6.50
C TYR A 22 -4.21 0.10 7.74
N VAL A 23 -2.94 0.48 7.94
CA VAL A 23 -2.23 0.18 9.19
C VAL A 23 -2.87 0.88 10.38
N MET A 24 -3.25 2.16 10.24
CA MET A 24 -3.97 2.89 11.29
C MET A 24 -5.32 2.23 11.58
N PHE A 25 -6.05 1.85 10.53
CA PHE A 25 -7.34 1.18 10.66
C PHE A 25 -7.21 -0.19 11.36
N ALA A 26 -6.17 -0.97 11.05
CA ALA A 26 -5.84 -2.21 11.73
C ALA A 26 -5.55 -2.01 13.22
N ARG A 27 -4.76 -0.99 13.57
CA ARG A 27 -4.49 -0.63 14.97
C ARG A 27 -5.77 -0.26 15.71
N ASN A 28 -6.64 0.53 15.08
CA ASN A 28 -7.88 0.97 15.70
C ASN A 28 -8.86 -0.20 15.89
N LEU A 29 -8.94 -1.11 14.91
CA LEU A 29 -9.75 -2.33 15.00
C LEU A 29 -9.25 -3.24 16.14
N ALA A 30 -7.94 -3.43 16.25
CA ALA A 30 -7.34 -4.20 17.32
C ALA A 30 -7.59 -3.57 18.71
N ALA A 31 -7.57 -2.24 18.80
CA ALA A 31 -7.88 -1.52 20.04
C ALA A 31 -9.36 -1.67 20.43
N ALA A 32 -10.29 -1.52 19.47
CA ALA A 32 -11.73 -1.69 19.69
C ALA A 32 -12.09 -3.12 20.15
N HIS A 33 -11.41 -4.12 19.58
CA HIS A 33 -11.58 -5.52 20.00
C HIS A 33 -11.06 -5.74 21.42
N GLN A 34 -9.95 -5.10 21.80
CA GLN A 34 -9.39 -5.18 23.15
C GLN A 34 -10.22 -4.45 24.20
N SER A 35 -10.92 -3.36 23.83
CA SER A 35 -11.82 -2.64 24.73
C SER A 35 -13.14 -3.38 24.99
N GLY A 36 -13.34 -4.56 24.41
CA GLY A 36 -14.54 -5.37 24.61
C GLY A 36 -15.79 -4.82 23.93
N GLU A 37 -15.62 -4.12 22.81
CA GLU A 37 -16.76 -3.54 22.10
C GLU A 37 -17.64 -4.64 21.49
N ASP A 38 -18.91 -4.67 21.89
CA ASP A 38 -19.83 -5.72 21.46
C ASP A 38 -20.33 -5.43 20.04
N ARG A 39 -19.72 -6.09 19.06
CA ARG A 39 -20.07 -5.99 17.63
C ARG A 39 -20.21 -7.38 17.01
N PRO A 40 -21.11 -7.55 16.02
CA PRO A 40 -21.32 -8.84 15.36
C PRO A 40 -20.01 -9.42 14.80
N THR A 41 -19.83 -10.73 14.89
CA THR A 41 -18.62 -11.41 14.38
C THR A 41 -18.34 -11.07 12.91
N GLY A 42 -19.39 -10.94 12.08
CA GLY A 42 -19.27 -10.55 10.67
C GLY A 42 -18.60 -9.18 10.47
N TYR A 43 -18.80 -8.22 11.38
CA TYR A 43 -18.12 -6.92 11.34
C TYR A 43 -16.60 -7.11 11.46
N TRP A 44 -16.14 -7.89 12.43
CA TRP A 44 -14.71 -8.10 12.67
C TRP A 44 -14.03 -8.84 11.51
N VAL A 45 -14.68 -9.88 10.99
CA VAL A 45 -14.17 -10.68 9.88
C VAL A 45 -14.06 -9.82 8.62
N ALA A 46 -15.12 -9.10 8.24
CA ALA A 46 -15.13 -8.28 7.04
C ALA A 46 -14.04 -7.20 7.07
N HIS A 47 -13.91 -6.48 8.18
CA HIS A 47 -12.91 -5.42 8.31
C HIS A 47 -11.48 -5.99 8.34
N THR A 48 -11.26 -7.11 9.02
CA THR A 48 -9.94 -7.76 9.06
C THR A 48 -9.51 -8.25 7.67
N VAL A 49 -10.41 -8.94 6.94
CA VAL A 49 -10.13 -9.41 5.57
C VAL A 49 -9.86 -8.23 4.65
N LEU A 50 -10.67 -7.18 4.72
CA LEU A 50 -10.50 -5.97 3.91
C LEU A 50 -9.13 -5.31 4.14
N ILE A 51 -8.68 -5.22 5.39
CA ILE A 51 -7.35 -4.71 5.76
C ILE A 51 -6.25 -5.60 5.16
N VAL A 52 -6.31 -6.90 5.40
CA VAL A 52 -5.26 -7.85 4.97
C VAL A 52 -5.10 -7.84 3.45
N VAL A 53 -6.21 -7.90 2.72
CA VAL A 53 -6.19 -7.89 1.24
C VAL A 53 -5.61 -6.58 0.71
N ASN A 54 -6.02 -5.42 1.25
CA ASN A 54 -5.49 -4.13 0.79
C ASN A 54 -4.00 -3.99 1.09
N LEU A 55 -3.53 -4.39 2.28
CA LEU A 55 -2.12 -4.37 2.61
C LEU A 55 -1.30 -5.32 1.73
N ALA A 56 -1.84 -6.50 1.40
CA ALA A 56 -1.20 -7.43 0.48
C ALA A 56 -1.06 -6.84 -0.93
N ILE A 57 -2.13 -6.24 -1.47
CA ILE A 57 -2.11 -5.56 -2.77
C ILE A 57 -1.10 -4.42 -2.75
N ALA A 58 -1.12 -3.58 -1.71
CA ALA A 58 -0.18 -2.47 -1.58
C ALA A 58 1.27 -2.93 -1.48
N ALA A 59 1.55 -4.05 -0.80
CA ALA A 59 2.89 -4.64 -0.75
C ALA A 59 3.34 -5.16 -2.13
N VAL A 60 2.46 -5.84 -2.87
CA VAL A 60 2.75 -6.32 -4.23
C VAL A 60 2.99 -5.14 -5.18
N LEU A 61 2.10 -4.14 -5.18
CA LEU A 61 2.26 -2.95 -6.03
C LEU A 61 3.48 -2.11 -5.63
N GLY A 62 3.78 -2.00 -4.34
CA GLY A 62 4.97 -1.30 -3.83
C GLY A 62 6.27 -1.99 -4.23
N THR A 63 6.33 -3.32 -4.16
CA THR A 63 7.50 -4.09 -4.62
C THR A 63 7.67 -4.04 -6.14
N LEU A 64 6.58 -4.08 -6.91
CA LEU A 64 6.63 -3.90 -8.37
C LEU A 64 7.03 -2.48 -8.77
N GLY A 65 6.46 -1.46 -8.12
CA GLY A 65 6.78 -0.06 -8.37
C GLY A 65 8.24 0.28 -8.03
N THR A 66 8.77 -0.24 -6.92
CA THR A 66 10.19 -0.06 -6.55
C THR A 66 11.14 -0.78 -7.50
N LYS A 67 10.77 -1.97 -8.01
CA LYS A 67 11.53 -2.65 -9.07
C LYS A 67 11.54 -1.86 -10.38
N ALA A 68 10.38 -1.36 -10.83
CA ALA A 68 10.29 -0.55 -12.04
C ALA A 68 11.12 0.74 -11.93
N LEU A 69 11.07 1.42 -10.78
CA LEU A 69 11.84 2.63 -10.54
C LEU A 69 13.36 2.40 -10.47
N ARG A 70 13.79 1.18 -10.11
CA ARG A 70 15.21 0.78 -10.10
C ARG A 70 15.72 0.45 -11.51
N ALA A 71 14.94 -0.29 -12.30
CA ALA A 71 15.29 -0.61 -13.69
C ALA A 71 15.46 0.67 -14.54
N ASP A 72 14.60 1.66 -14.35
CA ASP A 72 14.66 2.97 -15.02
C ASP A 72 15.88 3.82 -14.58
N ARG A 73 16.50 3.49 -13.44
CA ARG A 73 17.71 4.15 -12.94
C ARG A 73 19.00 3.55 -13.52
N GLU A 74 19.02 2.24 -13.78
CA GLU A 74 20.16 1.58 -14.42
C GLU A 74 20.31 2.01 -15.89
N ASP A 75 19.22 2.20 -16.62
CA ASP A 75 19.21 2.67 -18.01
C ASP A 75 19.73 4.11 -18.17
N VAL A 76 19.54 4.96 -17.16
CA VAL A 76 20.09 6.34 -17.13
C VAL A 76 21.59 6.35 -16.78
N SER A 77 22.13 5.23 -16.28
CA SER A 77 23.50 5.11 -15.78
C SER A 77 24.52 4.61 -16.81
N GLU A 78 24.14 4.43 -18.08
CA GLU A 78 25.09 4.29 -19.18
C GLU A 78 25.43 5.69 -19.76
N PRO A 79 26.48 6.38 -19.27
CA PRO A 79 27.06 7.49 -19.99
C PRO A 79 27.81 6.91 -21.20
N VAL A 80 27.23 7.06 -22.38
CA VAL A 80 27.96 6.87 -23.64
C VAL A 80 29.05 7.95 -23.70
N GLY A 81 30.29 7.50 -23.61
CA GLY A 81 31.49 8.27 -23.95
C GLY A 81 31.70 8.38 -25.46
#